data_AF-A0A368TLS0-F1
#
_entry.id   AF-A0A368TLS0-F1
#
_cell.length_a   1.000
_cell.length_b   1.000
_cell.length_c   1.000
_cell.angle_alpha   90.00
_cell.angle_beta   90.00
_cell.angle_gamma   90.00
#
_symmetry.space_group_name_H-M   'P 1'
#
loop_
_entity.id
_entity.type
_entity.pdbx_description
1 polymer ?
#
loop_
_entity_poly.entity_id
_entity_poly.type
_entity_poly.pdbx_seq_one_letter_code
_entity_poly.pdbx_strand_id
1 'polypeptide(L)'
;MMRATKKTSLPKIELLSGNIYDRRSGNALEGLYKPLNKPIFRTDLKTAEMVKYASNCLLATKISYWNEIFSICKELGISSQKVADITAIDPRVGKYGSVHGKAFGGKCLPKDLKAFIDFAERDQNEKYELLREVKDISSLVDIHYIRQKEPKGLGDAILRAEKYVGDEPFAVLLGADIIKGTVPCIKQLLDIYQKHGSPVIAVEEVKDVSKYGIIKGDEIDRSVYVIKDIIEKPSPEEAPSNIGAIGRYILTPEIFDCIKKTPLGNGNETQLTDAI
;
A
#
# COMPACT_ATOMS: atom_id res chain seq x y z
N MET A 1 -20.11 9.74 33.14
CA MET A 1 -20.80 10.63 32.17
C MET A 1 -19.73 11.37 31.36
N MET A 2 -19.13 10.69 30.36
CA MET A 2 -18.00 11.23 29.58
C MET A 2 -18.54 12.10 28.44
N ARG A 3 -18.21 13.39 28.46
CA ARG A 3 -18.48 14.34 27.38
C ARG A 3 -17.53 14.08 26.21
N ALA A 4 -18.10 13.97 25.02
CA ALA A 4 -17.40 13.81 23.75
C ALA A 4 -16.36 14.93 23.52
N THR A 5 -15.12 14.52 23.29
CA THR A 5 -14.03 15.38 22.80
C THR A 5 -14.37 15.91 21.41
N LYS A 6 -14.53 17.24 21.32
CA LYS A 6 -14.71 17.97 20.05
C LYS A 6 -13.59 17.59 19.07
N LYS A 7 -13.96 17.13 17.87
CA LYS A 7 -13.07 17.09 16.69
C LYS A 7 -12.50 18.50 16.48
N THR A 8 -11.21 18.69 16.76
CA THR A 8 -10.44 19.86 16.32
C THR A 8 -10.30 19.77 14.80
N SER A 9 -11.27 20.31 14.08
CA SER A 9 -11.08 20.67 12.68
C SER A 9 -10.09 21.83 12.64
N LEU A 10 -8.97 21.63 11.94
CA LEU A 10 -8.08 22.73 11.56
C LEU A 10 -8.94 23.81 10.88
N PRO A 11 -8.70 25.11 11.13
CA PRO A 11 -9.42 26.15 10.43
C PRO A 11 -9.17 25.95 8.92
N LYS A 12 -10.23 25.64 8.17
CA LYS A 12 -10.19 25.75 6.70
C LYS A 12 -9.81 27.20 6.41
N ILE A 13 -8.59 27.42 5.94
CA ILE A 13 -8.18 28.71 5.39
C ILE A 13 -8.85 28.76 4.02
N GLU A 14 -9.86 29.62 3.89
CA GLU A 14 -10.45 29.94 2.60
C GLU A 14 -9.67 31.12 2.02
N LEU A 15 -8.69 30.79 1.20
CA LEU A 15 -7.96 31.78 0.41
C LEU A 15 -8.90 32.26 -0.68
N LEU A 16 -9.27 33.53 -0.62
CA LEU A 16 -9.97 34.16 -1.73
C LEU A 16 -8.94 34.60 -2.75
N SER A 17 -8.84 33.82 -3.81
CA SER A 17 -8.20 34.19 -5.07
C SER A 17 -8.98 35.36 -5.68
N GLY A 18 -8.62 36.58 -5.28
CA GLY A 18 -9.07 37.82 -5.88
C GLY A 18 -7.85 38.51 -6.45
N ASN A 19 -7.63 38.33 -7.74
CA ASN A 19 -6.50 38.88 -8.47
C ASN A 19 -6.32 40.39 -8.16
N ILE A 20 -5.08 40.85 -8.03
CA ILE A 20 -4.76 42.28 -7.99
C ILE A 20 -5.24 43.04 -9.24
N TYR A 21 -5.63 42.31 -10.31
CA TYR A 21 -6.07 42.87 -11.59
C TYR A 21 -7.57 43.24 -11.66
N ASP A 22 -8.44 42.80 -10.73
CA ASP A 22 -9.82 43.33 -10.65
C ASP A 22 -10.34 43.39 -9.19
N ARG A 23 -10.32 44.60 -8.63
CA ARG A 23 -10.89 44.90 -7.29
C ARG A 23 -12.35 44.44 -7.16
N ARG A 24 -13.11 44.44 -8.26
CA ARG A 24 -14.53 44.07 -8.27
C ARG A 24 -14.71 42.59 -7.94
N SER A 25 -13.99 41.69 -8.61
CA SER A 25 -14.03 40.25 -8.32
C SER A 25 -13.62 39.94 -6.88
N GLY A 26 -12.54 40.55 -6.39
CA GLY A 26 -12.10 40.37 -5.00
C GLY A 26 -13.17 40.80 -3.98
N ASN A 27 -13.83 41.95 -4.20
CA ASN A 27 -14.90 42.44 -3.35
C ASN A 27 -16.14 41.54 -3.37
N ALA A 28 -16.51 41.04 -4.54
CA ALA A 28 -17.64 40.12 -4.69
C ALA A 28 -17.38 38.81 -3.94
N LEU A 29 -16.18 38.24 -4.10
CA LEU A 29 -15.76 37.03 -3.39
C LEU A 29 -15.73 37.27 -1.87
N GLU A 30 -15.12 38.35 -1.40
CA GLU A 30 -15.11 38.65 0.04
C GLU A 30 -16.52 38.78 0.62
N GLY A 31 -17.43 39.47 -0.08
CA GLY A 31 -18.83 39.56 0.30
C GLY A 31 -19.51 38.19 0.40
N LEU A 32 -19.24 37.30 -0.55
CA LEU A 32 -19.81 35.95 -0.59
C LEU A 32 -19.35 35.07 0.59
N TYR A 33 -18.07 35.14 0.98
CA TYR A 33 -17.51 34.29 2.03
C TYR A 33 -17.59 34.92 3.43
N LYS A 34 -17.89 36.22 3.54
CA LYS A 34 -18.07 36.94 4.82
C LYS A 34 -18.98 36.22 5.84
N PRO A 35 -20.11 35.60 5.46
CA PRO A 35 -20.98 34.90 6.41
C PRO A 35 -20.34 33.68 7.08
N LEU A 36 -19.24 33.12 6.55
CA LEU A 36 -18.59 31.94 7.10
C LEU A 36 -17.73 32.25 8.35
N ASN A 37 -17.51 33.52 8.65
CA ASN A 37 -16.76 34.00 9.81
C ASN A 37 -15.38 33.33 9.94
N LYS A 38 -14.70 33.19 8.80
CA LYS A 38 -13.32 32.70 8.69
C LYS A 38 -12.39 33.85 8.28
N PRO A 39 -11.09 33.79 8.65
CA PRO A 39 -10.11 34.74 8.15
C PRO A 39 -10.05 34.70 6.61
N ILE A 40 -10.18 35.87 5.99
CA ILE A 40 -10.07 36.06 4.55
C ILE A 40 -8.76 36.81 4.27
N PHE A 41 -7.93 36.25 3.39
CA PHE A 41 -6.68 36.88 2.96
C PHE A 41 -6.77 37.21 1.48
N ARG A 42 -6.42 38.45 1.12
CA ARG A 42 -6.27 38.89 -0.28
C ARG A 42 -4.79 38.88 -0.67
N THR A 43 -4.50 38.33 -1.83
CA THR A 43 -3.15 38.23 -2.38
C THR A 43 -3.22 38.04 -3.89
N ASP A 44 -2.08 38.06 -4.58
CA ASP A 44 -2.02 37.79 -6.01
C ASP A 44 -2.21 36.30 -6.33
N LEU A 45 -2.54 35.98 -7.58
CA LEU A 45 -2.84 34.59 -7.99
C LEU A 45 -1.67 33.64 -7.74
N LYS A 46 -0.44 34.04 -8.06
CA LYS A 46 0.72 33.17 -7.92
C LYS A 46 0.98 32.85 -6.45
N THR A 47 0.83 33.85 -5.58
CA THR A 47 0.93 33.65 -4.13
C THR A 47 -0.20 32.74 -3.63
N ALA A 48 -1.45 32.94 -4.05
CA ALA A 48 -2.56 32.07 -3.66
C ALA A 48 -2.35 30.61 -4.08
N GLU A 49 -1.88 30.39 -5.31
CA GLU A 49 -1.51 29.06 -5.84
C GLU A 49 -0.37 28.44 -5.03
N MET A 50 0.68 29.22 -4.74
CA MET A 50 1.82 28.74 -3.97
C MET A 50 1.45 28.35 -2.55
N VAL A 51 0.57 29.12 -1.87
CA VAL A 51 0.09 28.76 -0.52
C VAL A 51 -0.62 27.41 -0.54
N LYS A 52 -1.35 27.08 -1.61
CA LYS A 52 -2.00 25.77 -1.76
C LYS A 52 -0.97 24.63 -1.84
N TYR A 53 0.06 24.76 -2.68
CA TYR A 53 1.11 23.76 -2.80
C TYR A 53 1.95 23.64 -1.52
N ALA A 54 2.40 24.77 -0.97
CA ALA A 54 3.20 24.81 0.26
C ALA A 54 2.48 24.14 1.43
N SER A 55 1.18 24.40 1.59
CA SER A 55 0.37 23.76 2.65
C SER A 55 0.35 22.24 2.48
N ASN A 56 0.06 21.74 1.28
CA ASN A 56 -0.04 20.31 1.03
C ASN A 56 1.33 19.60 1.12
N CYS A 57 2.40 20.23 0.62
CA CYS A 57 3.75 19.69 0.71
C CYS A 57 4.23 19.62 2.17
N LEU A 58 3.96 20.63 2.98
CA LEU A 58 4.29 20.62 4.41
C LEU A 58 3.56 19.49 5.15
N LEU A 59 2.27 19.29 4.85
CA LEU A 59 1.49 18.19 5.45
C LEU A 59 2.04 16.82 5.05
N ALA A 60 2.41 16.62 3.78
CA ALA A 60 3.04 15.40 3.30
C ALA A 60 4.41 15.17 3.99
N THR A 61 5.25 16.22 4.07
CA THR A 61 6.56 16.18 4.72
C THR A 61 6.45 15.73 6.18
N LYS A 62 5.47 16.27 6.93
CA LYS A 62 5.24 15.86 8.32
C LYS A 62 4.89 14.38 8.45
N ILE A 63 4.12 13.84 7.51
CA ILE A 63 3.76 12.42 7.52
C ILE A 63 4.99 11.57 7.22
N SER A 64 5.78 11.94 6.21
CA SER A 64 7.04 11.25 5.87
C SER A 64 8.03 11.25 7.05
N TYR A 65 8.22 12.41 7.69
CA TYR A 65 9.06 12.55 8.89
C TYR A 65 8.62 11.59 10.00
N TRP A 66 7.32 11.54 10.30
CA TRP A 66 6.82 10.65 11.35
C TRP A 66 7.02 9.18 10.98
N ASN A 67 6.85 8.80 9.71
CA ASN A 67 7.11 7.43 9.26
C ASN A 67 8.58 7.02 9.46
N GLU A 68 9.52 7.92 9.24
CA GLU A 68 10.93 7.68 9.52
C GLU A 68 11.21 7.50 11.01
N ILE A 69 10.67 8.38 11.86
CA ILE A 69 10.73 8.22 13.32
C ILE A 69 10.14 6.89 13.77
N PHE A 70 9.09 6.40 13.10
CA PHE A 70 8.50 5.11 13.42
C PHE A 70 9.44 3.95 13.12
N SER A 71 10.17 4.01 11.99
CA SER A 71 11.20 3.03 11.65
C SER A 71 12.30 3.00 12.71
N ILE A 72 12.78 4.18 13.14
CA ILE A 72 13.79 4.29 14.21
C ILE A 72 13.25 3.72 15.53
N CYS A 73 12.01 4.06 15.92
CA CYS A 73 11.39 3.53 17.13
C CYS A 73 11.27 2.00 17.10
N LYS A 74 10.99 1.42 15.92
CA LYS A 74 10.91 -0.03 15.71
C LYS A 74 12.26 -0.70 15.95
N GLU A 75 13.35 -0.13 15.44
CA GLU A 75 14.71 -0.61 15.66
C GLU A 75 15.12 -0.54 17.14
N LEU A 76 14.70 0.52 17.83
CA LEU A 76 14.95 0.72 19.26
C LEU A 76 14.01 -0.10 20.18
N GLY A 77 13.00 -0.77 19.63
CA GLY A 77 12.01 -1.52 20.42
C GLY A 77 11.11 -0.64 21.30
N ILE A 78 10.93 0.64 20.95
CA ILE A 78 10.13 1.61 21.72
C ILE A 78 8.82 1.96 21.01
N SER A 79 7.85 2.47 21.77
CA SER A 79 6.55 2.86 21.23
C SER A 79 6.61 4.18 20.46
N SER A 80 6.57 4.08 19.14
CA SER A 80 6.47 5.20 18.20
C SER A 80 5.30 6.15 18.50
N GLN A 81 4.12 5.61 18.81
CA GLN A 81 2.95 6.43 19.09
C GLN A 81 3.10 7.24 20.38
N LYS A 82 3.72 6.67 21.43
CA LYS A 82 4.01 7.42 22.67
C LYS A 82 4.97 8.59 22.40
N VAL A 83 6.03 8.35 21.61
CA VAL A 83 6.98 9.39 21.19
C VAL A 83 6.24 10.51 20.44
N ALA A 84 5.39 10.13 19.50
CA ALA A 84 4.62 11.06 18.68
C ALA A 84 3.64 11.90 19.51
N ASP A 85 2.90 11.28 20.43
CA ASP A 85 1.92 11.95 21.27
C ASP A 85 2.57 12.96 22.22
N ILE A 86 3.71 12.62 22.83
CA ILE A 86 4.46 13.50 23.73
C ILE A 86 5.05 14.68 22.95
N THR A 87 5.66 14.42 21.79
CA THR A 87 6.27 15.48 20.96
C THR A 87 5.20 16.45 20.45
N ALA A 88 4.03 15.95 20.08
CA ALA A 88 2.93 16.76 19.56
C ALA A 88 2.20 17.62 20.63
N ILE A 89 2.60 17.54 21.90
CA ILE A 89 2.18 18.50 22.94
C ILE A 89 2.77 19.89 22.64
N ASP A 90 3.95 19.95 22.01
CA ASP A 90 4.51 21.23 21.56
C ASP A 90 3.62 21.83 20.45
N PRO A 91 3.04 23.02 20.66
CA PRO A 91 2.12 23.63 19.70
C PRO A 91 2.78 23.99 18.37
N ARG A 92 4.11 24.12 18.34
CA ARG A 92 4.88 24.38 17.10
C ARG A 92 4.97 23.13 16.22
N VAL A 93 4.91 21.94 16.83
CA VAL A 93 4.90 20.65 16.12
C VAL A 93 3.47 20.27 15.76
N GLY A 94 2.57 20.23 16.74
CA GLY A 94 1.18 19.81 16.59
C GLY A 94 0.98 18.34 16.18
N LYS A 95 -0.28 17.89 16.15
CA LYS A 95 -0.65 16.46 16.01
C LYS A 95 -0.79 15.93 14.58
N TYR A 96 -0.74 16.80 13.57
CA TYR A 96 -0.99 16.34 12.21
C TYR A 96 0.14 15.43 11.71
N GLY A 97 -0.24 14.27 11.17
CA GLY A 97 0.68 13.29 10.59
C GLY A 97 1.36 12.38 11.61
N SER A 98 1.12 12.56 12.91
CA SER A 98 1.80 11.83 13.99
C SER A 98 1.20 10.46 14.33
N VAL A 99 0.38 9.91 13.43
CA VAL A 99 -0.32 8.63 13.63
C VAL A 99 0.50 7.51 13.01
N HIS A 100 0.78 6.47 13.78
CA HIS A 100 1.61 5.35 13.35
C HIS A 100 1.15 4.67 12.06
N GLY A 101 2.11 4.39 11.16
CA GLY A 101 1.96 3.47 10.03
C GLY A 101 1.05 3.94 8.90
N LYS A 102 0.86 5.26 8.74
CA LYS A 102 0.06 5.81 7.63
C LYS A 102 0.95 6.44 6.57
N ALA A 103 0.96 5.87 5.38
CA ALA A 103 1.31 6.62 4.18
C ALA A 103 0.27 7.74 3.97
N PHE A 104 0.70 8.88 3.39
CA PHE A 104 -0.26 9.90 3.01
C PHE A 104 -0.91 9.53 1.66
N GLY A 105 -2.22 9.34 1.66
CA GLY A 105 -3.00 9.03 0.46
C GLY A 105 -4.06 10.08 0.14
N GLY A 106 -5.05 9.71 -0.68
CA GLY A 106 -6.16 10.59 -1.09
C GLY A 106 -5.85 11.41 -2.35
N LYS A 107 -6.84 12.16 -2.84
CA LYS A 107 -6.74 12.83 -4.16
C LYS A 107 -5.81 14.05 -4.22
N CYS A 108 -5.53 14.67 -3.07
CA CYS A 108 -4.88 15.99 -3.04
C CYS A 108 -3.38 15.92 -2.73
N LEU A 109 -2.96 15.22 -1.67
CA LEU A 109 -1.55 15.27 -1.24
C LEU A 109 -0.59 14.64 -2.26
N PRO A 110 -0.82 13.42 -2.77
CA PRO A 110 0.08 12.81 -3.76
C PRO A 110 0.10 13.59 -5.07
N LYS A 111 -1.08 14.03 -5.55
CA LYS A 111 -1.21 14.78 -6.81
C LYS A 111 -0.51 16.13 -6.74
N ASP A 112 -0.77 16.90 -5.69
CA ASP A 112 -0.24 18.26 -5.57
C ASP A 112 1.27 18.24 -5.26
N LEU A 113 1.74 17.27 -4.46
CA LEU A 113 3.17 17.07 -4.23
C LEU A 113 3.89 16.69 -5.53
N LYS A 114 3.37 15.71 -6.28
CA LYS A 114 3.93 15.30 -7.58
C LYS A 114 3.96 16.48 -8.55
N ALA A 115 2.84 17.19 -8.71
CA ALA A 115 2.77 18.34 -9.61
C ALA A 115 3.76 19.45 -9.24
N PHE A 116 3.99 19.68 -7.94
CA PHE A 116 4.93 20.69 -7.48
C PHE A 116 6.39 20.27 -7.70
N ILE A 117 6.72 18.99 -7.47
CA ILE A 117 8.04 18.42 -7.78
C ILE A 117 8.29 18.49 -9.28
N ASP A 118 7.35 18.01 -10.11
CA ASP A 118 7.45 18.06 -11.56
C ASP A 118 7.62 19.51 -12.05
N PHE A 119 7.00 20.50 -11.39
CA PHE A 119 7.20 21.91 -11.69
C PHE A 119 8.61 22.39 -11.30
N ALA A 120 9.09 22.04 -10.11
CA ALA A 120 10.39 22.45 -9.60
C ALA A 120 11.57 21.83 -10.38
N GLU A 121 11.38 20.60 -10.90
CA GLU A 121 12.42 19.85 -11.61
C GLU A 121 12.52 20.16 -13.11
N ARG A 122 11.59 20.96 -13.68
CA ARG A 122 11.60 21.35 -15.11
C ARG A 122 12.93 21.95 -15.56
N ASP A 123 13.61 22.65 -14.68
CA ASP A 123 14.88 23.33 -14.98
C ASP A 123 16.12 22.48 -14.62
N GLN A 124 15.96 21.17 -14.37
CA GLN A 124 17.03 20.23 -13.96
C GLN A 124 17.90 20.73 -12.78
N ASN A 125 17.34 21.57 -11.91
CA ASN A 125 18.04 22.04 -10.73
C ASN A 125 17.95 20.97 -9.62
N GLU A 126 19.11 20.50 -9.15
CA GLU A 126 19.23 19.59 -7.99
C GLU A 126 18.85 20.24 -6.64
N LYS A 127 18.39 21.50 -6.65
CA LYS A 127 18.20 22.34 -5.46
C LYS A 127 17.05 21.93 -4.54
N TYR A 128 16.27 20.90 -4.89
CA TYR A 128 15.01 20.56 -4.22
C TYR A 128 15.02 19.17 -3.56
N GLU A 129 16.15 18.80 -2.94
CA GLU A 129 16.39 17.49 -2.31
C GLU A 129 15.30 17.06 -1.32
N LEU A 130 14.90 17.95 -0.40
CA LEU A 130 13.86 17.64 0.59
C LEU A 130 12.53 17.20 -0.05
N LEU A 131 12.13 17.81 -1.17
CA LEU A 131 10.88 17.43 -1.84
C LEU A 131 11.00 16.04 -2.50
N ARG A 132 12.20 15.68 -2.99
CA ARG A 132 12.48 14.33 -3.52
C ARG A 132 12.41 13.28 -2.42
N GLU A 133 13.07 13.52 -1.29
CA GLU A 133 13.04 12.59 -0.15
C GLU A 133 11.61 12.34 0.36
N VAL A 134 10.80 13.39 0.45
CA VAL A 134 9.39 13.27 0.86
C VAL A 134 8.58 12.42 -0.13
N LYS A 135 8.85 12.53 -1.44
CA LYS A 135 8.26 11.67 -2.48
C LYS A 135 8.74 10.23 -2.33
N ASP A 136 10.03 10.01 -2.16
CA ASP A 136 10.61 8.67 -2.07
C ASP A 136 10.05 7.90 -0.87
N ILE A 137 10.00 8.52 0.31
CA ILE A 137 9.40 7.94 1.52
C ILE A 137 7.91 7.61 1.32
N SER A 138 7.20 8.42 0.54
CA SER A 138 5.77 8.20 0.26
C SER A 138 5.49 7.09 -0.75
N SER A 139 6.44 6.86 -1.67
CA SER A 139 6.35 5.88 -2.74
C SER A 139 6.74 4.46 -2.31
N LEU A 140 7.12 4.27 -1.04
CA LEU A 140 7.62 2.98 -0.56
C LEU A 140 6.60 1.84 -0.70
N VAL A 141 5.30 2.13 -0.52
CA VAL A 141 4.22 1.14 -0.75
C VAL A 141 2.88 1.83 -1.06
N ASP A 142 2.26 1.49 -2.18
CA ASP A 142 0.83 1.76 -2.43
C ASP A 142 -0.02 0.61 -1.87
N ILE A 143 -0.91 0.92 -0.91
CA ILE A 143 -1.78 -0.06 -0.27
C ILE A 143 -3.20 0.07 -0.82
N HIS A 144 -3.63 -0.94 -1.56
CA HIS A 144 -5.01 -1.09 -2.02
C HIS A 144 -5.72 -2.15 -1.19
N TYR A 145 -6.89 -1.80 -0.64
CA TYR A 145 -7.74 -2.75 0.08
C TYR A 145 -8.91 -3.17 -0.80
N ILE A 146 -9.04 -4.48 -1.02
CA ILE A 146 -10.10 -5.08 -1.80
C ILE A 146 -10.77 -6.13 -0.93
N ARG A 147 -12.08 -6.04 -0.79
CA ARG A 147 -12.85 -6.95 0.05
C ARG A 147 -13.49 -8.05 -0.79
N GLN A 148 -13.16 -9.30 -0.48
CA GLN A 148 -13.97 -10.45 -0.86
C GLN A 148 -15.24 -10.45 0.00
N LYS A 149 -16.42 -10.35 -0.61
CA LYS A 149 -17.70 -10.22 0.14
C LYS A 149 -18.19 -11.55 0.71
N GLU A 150 -17.94 -12.64 -0.01
CA GLU A 150 -18.34 -14.00 0.32
C GLU A 150 -17.08 -14.88 0.22
N PRO A 151 -16.88 -15.86 1.10
CA PRO A 151 -15.69 -16.72 1.08
C PRO A 151 -15.80 -17.71 -0.09
N LYS A 152 -15.34 -17.32 -1.28
CA LYS A 152 -15.41 -18.13 -2.51
C LYS A 152 -14.08 -18.79 -2.85
N GLY A 153 -13.23 -19.01 -1.86
CA GLY A 153 -11.88 -19.56 -2.06
C GLY A 153 -10.81 -18.54 -2.41
N LEU A 154 -9.56 -19.02 -2.43
CA LEU A 154 -8.36 -18.23 -2.65
C LEU A 154 -8.26 -17.71 -4.10
N GLY A 155 -8.67 -18.52 -5.08
CA GLY A 155 -8.66 -18.10 -6.49
C GLY A 155 -9.58 -16.90 -6.72
N ASP A 156 -10.79 -16.89 -6.16
CA ASP A 156 -11.68 -15.71 -6.23
C ASP A 156 -11.07 -14.49 -5.54
N ALA A 157 -10.39 -14.66 -4.41
CA ALA A 157 -9.73 -13.57 -3.71
C ALA A 157 -8.62 -12.94 -4.57
N ILE A 158 -7.79 -13.76 -5.23
CA ILE A 158 -6.73 -13.31 -6.14
C ILE A 158 -7.33 -12.61 -7.36
N LEU A 159 -8.40 -13.16 -7.95
CA LEU A 159 -9.09 -12.52 -9.08
C LEU A 159 -9.58 -11.10 -8.76
N ARG A 160 -9.93 -10.78 -7.51
CA ARG A 160 -10.32 -9.40 -7.16
C ARG A 160 -9.18 -8.40 -7.30
N ALA A 161 -7.93 -8.86 -7.26
CA ALA A 161 -6.74 -8.04 -7.42
C ALA A 161 -6.31 -7.85 -8.90
N GLU A 162 -6.87 -8.60 -9.86
CA GLU A 162 -6.48 -8.59 -11.28
C GLU A 162 -6.31 -7.18 -11.86
N LYS A 163 -7.32 -6.32 -11.68
CA LYS A 163 -7.30 -4.95 -12.22
C LYS A 163 -6.23 -4.03 -11.62
N TYR A 164 -5.68 -4.40 -10.47
CA TYR A 164 -4.65 -3.63 -9.77
C TYR A 164 -3.25 -4.15 -10.05
N VAL A 165 -3.12 -5.45 -10.29
CA VAL A 165 -1.85 -6.08 -10.69
C VAL A 165 -1.51 -5.72 -12.14
N GLY A 166 -2.50 -5.76 -13.05
CA GLY A 166 -2.25 -5.57 -14.47
C GLY A 166 -1.47 -6.73 -15.07
N ASP A 167 -0.50 -6.42 -15.95
CA ASP A 167 0.22 -7.39 -16.77
C ASP A 167 1.63 -7.71 -16.23
N GLU A 168 1.89 -7.47 -14.94
CA GLU A 168 3.18 -7.74 -14.30
C GLU A 168 3.13 -8.99 -13.39
N PRO A 169 4.25 -9.74 -13.25
CA PRO A 169 4.37 -10.78 -12.24
C PRO A 169 4.20 -10.22 -10.83
N PHE A 170 3.57 -10.98 -9.94
CA PHE A 170 3.19 -10.51 -8.61
C PHE A 170 3.36 -11.57 -7.52
N ALA A 171 3.55 -11.09 -6.30
CA ALA A 171 3.68 -11.93 -5.12
C ALA A 171 2.33 -12.09 -4.41
N VAL A 172 1.99 -13.32 -4.03
CA VAL A 172 0.86 -13.62 -3.14
C VAL A 172 1.39 -14.08 -1.79
N LEU A 173 0.93 -13.43 -0.72
CA LEU A 173 1.32 -13.74 0.66
C LEU A 173 0.06 -14.00 1.48
N LEU A 174 -0.15 -15.25 1.89
CA LEU A 174 -1.26 -15.62 2.76
C LEU A 174 -0.95 -15.20 4.20
N GLY A 175 -1.87 -14.45 4.79
CA GLY A 175 -1.71 -13.88 6.14
C GLY A 175 -1.75 -14.91 7.28
N ALA A 176 -2.23 -16.13 7.00
CA ALA A 176 -2.23 -17.22 7.98
C ALA A 176 -0.86 -17.89 8.14
N ASP A 177 0.03 -17.74 7.15
CA ASP A 177 1.33 -18.41 7.15
C ASP A 177 2.43 -17.47 7.66
N ILE A 178 2.97 -17.80 8.83
CA ILE A 178 4.12 -17.12 9.43
C ILE A 178 5.35 -17.97 9.18
N ILE A 179 6.14 -17.60 8.17
CA ILE A 179 7.35 -18.31 7.78
C ILE A 179 8.57 -17.58 8.34
N LYS A 180 9.39 -18.29 9.10
CA LYS A 180 10.63 -17.76 9.69
C LYS A 180 11.84 -18.36 8.99
N GLY A 181 12.71 -17.50 8.47
CA GLY A 181 13.98 -17.90 7.88
C GLY A 181 14.99 -16.75 7.95
N THR A 182 16.28 -17.06 7.87
CA THR A 182 17.35 -16.04 7.80
C THR A 182 17.20 -15.19 6.55
N VAL A 183 16.88 -15.83 5.43
CA VAL A 183 16.48 -15.17 4.18
C VAL A 183 14.95 -15.19 4.10
N PRO A 184 14.28 -14.04 3.86
CA PRO A 184 12.83 -14.00 3.71
C PRO A 184 12.35 -14.98 2.64
N CYS A 185 11.32 -15.78 2.93
CA CYS A 185 10.80 -16.80 2.01
C CYS A 185 10.48 -16.22 0.63
N ILE A 186 9.82 -15.06 0.57
CA ILE A 186 9.50 -14.41 -0.70
C ILE A 186 10.74 -14.00 -1.50
N LYS A 187 11.85 -13.67 -0.83
CA LYS A 187 13.12 -13.34 -1.49
C LYS A 187 13.71 -14.58 -2.16
N GLN A 188 13.64 -15.74 -1.51
CA GLN A 188 14.09 -17.01 -2.09
C GLN A 188 13.29 -17.37 -3.35
N LEU A 189 11.96 -17.18 -3.32
CA LEU A 189 11.10 -17.39 -4.48
C LEU A 189 11.42 -16.42 -5.62
N LEU A 190 11.69 -15.14 -5.32
CA LEU A 190 12.11 -14.16 -6.33
C LEU A 190 13.43 -14.55 -6.99
N ASP A 191 14.40 -15.07 -6.23
CA ASP A 191 15.69 -15.50 -6.79
C ASP A 191 15.51 -16.69 -7.75
N ILE A 192 14.59 -17.62 -7.42
CA ILE A 192 14.22 -18.74 -8.30
C ILE A 192 13.48 -18.23 -9.56
N TYR A 193 12.51 -17.32 -9.37
CA TYR A 193 11.77 -16.71 -10.47
C TYR A 193 12.71 -15.98 -11.44
N GLN A 194 13.69 -15.23 -10.93
CA GLN A 194 14.69 -14.54 -11.76
C GLN A 194 15.57 -15.51 -12.55
N LYS A 195 15.87 -16.70 -12.00
CA LYS A 195 16.66 -17.73 -12.67
C LYS A 195 15.88 -18.46 -13.77
N HIS A 196 14.59 -18.75 -13.55
CA HIS A 196 13.80 -19.64 -14.42
C HIS A 196 12.69 -18.94 -15.22
N GLY A 197 12.33 -17.70 -14.88
CA GLY A 197 11.29 -16.92 -15.55
C GLY A 197 9.88 -17.53 -15.49
N SER A 198 9.61 -18.40 -14.52
CA SER A 198 8.37 -19.19 -14.42
C SER A 198 7.73 -19.00 -13.05
N PRO A 199 6.38 -19.11 -12.91
CA PRO A 199 5.72 -19.04 -11.60
C PRO A 199 6.35 -19.96 -10.56
N VAL A 200 6.44 -19.49 -9.31
CA VAL A 200 7.12 -20.21 -8.23
C VAL A 200 6.21 -20.27 -7.01
N ILE A 201 6.14 -21.45 -6.37
CA ILE A 201 5.36 -21.71 -5.17
C ILE A 201 6.31 -22.17 -4.08
N ALA A 202 6.17 -21.61 -2.87
CA ALA A 202 6.90 -22.14 -1.72
C ALA A 202 6.31 -23.49 -1.33
N VAL A 203 7.17 -24.47 -1.06
CA VAL A 203 6.75 -25.81 -0.62
C VAL A 203 7.51 -26.25 0.62
N GLU A 204 6.88 -27.13 1.39
CA GLU A 204 7.48 -27.78 2.57
C GLU A 204 7.00 -29.23 2.67
N GLU A 205 7.81 -30.09 3.29
CA GLU A 205 7.37 -31.44 3.64
C GLU A 205 6.34 -31.38 4.79
N VAL A 206 5.15 -31.94 4.56
CA VAL A 206 4.04 -31.90 5.52
C VAL A 206 3.68 -33.30 6.02
N LYS A 207 3.32 -33.39 7.31
CA LYS A 207 2.85 -34.64 7.92
C LYS A 207 1.38 -34.94 7.61
N ASP A 208 0.58 -33.89 7.42
CA ASP A 208 -0.85 -33.98 7.22
C ASP A 208 -1.21 -33.36 5.87
N VAL A 209 -1.31 -34.23 4.87
CA VAL A 209 -1.52 -33.86 3.47
C VAL A 209 -2.91 -33.26 3.21
N SER A 210 -3.89 -33.57 4.06
CA SER A 210 -5.29 -33.13 3.91
C SER A 210 -5.52 -31.63 4.18
N LYS A 211 -4.46 -30.89 4.51
CA LYS A 211 -4.51 -29.46 4.86
C LYS A 211 -3.92 -28.54 3.79
N TYR A 212 -3.25 -29.09 2.79
CA TYR A 212 -2.44 -28.33 1.84
C TYR A 212 -2.74 -28.73 0.40
N GLY A 213 -2.36 -27.87 -0.55
CA GLY A 213 -2.20 -28.27 -1.93
C GLY A 213 -0.94 -29.13 -2.06
N ILE A 214 -1.07 -30.40 -2.43
CA ILE A 214 0.04 -31.34 -2.48
C ILE A 214 0.55 -31.46 -3.91
N ILE A 215 1.83 -31.17 -4.11
CA ILE A 215 2.41 -31.15 -5.44
C ILE A 215 2.83 -32.55 -5.90
N LYS A 216 2.73 -32.77 -7.21
CA LYS A 216 3.45 -33.80 -7.95
C LYS A 216 4.52 -33.10 -8.77
N GLY A 217 5.78 -33.49 -8.63
CA GLY A 217 6.85 -32.85 -9.38
C GLY A 217 8.15 -33.62 -9.30
N ASP A 218 9.07 -33.29 -10.20
CA ASP A 218 10.43 -33.83 -10.20
C ASP A 218 11.38 -32.81 -9.56
N GLU A 219 12.24 -33.27 -8.65
CA GLU A 219 13.31 -32.42 -8.10
C GLU A 219 14.37 -32.18 -9.18
N ILE A 220 14.71 -30.92 -9.44
CA ILE A 220 15.67 -30.51 -10.48
C ILE A 220 16.92 -29.84 -9.91
N ASP A 221 16.84 -29.35 -8.69
CA ASP A 221 17.93 -28.75 -7.91
C ASP A 221 17.56 -28.92 -6.43
N ARG A 222 18.52 -28.74 -5.52
CA ARG A 222 18.31 -28.97 -4.09
C ARG A 222 17.11 -28.15 -3.59
N SER A 223 16.03 -28.82 -3.21
CA SER A 223 14.78 -28.20 -2.75
C SER A 223 14.05 -27.36 -3.81
N VAL A 224 14.25 -27.64 -5.10
CA VAL A 224 13.52 -27.02 -6.22
C VAL A 224 12.88 -28.11 -7.08
N TYR A 225 11.57 -28.02 -7.24
CA TYR A 225 10.77 -28.99 -7.98
C TYR A 225 10.13 -28.34 -9.21
N VAL A 226 10.10 -29.08 -10.33
CA VAL A 226 9.22 -28.75 -11.45
C VAL A 226 7.86 -29.37 -11.16
N ILE A 227 6.89 -28.52 -10.85
CA ILE A 227 5.51 -28.93 -10.57
C ILE A 227 4.87 -29.40 -11.86
N LYS A 228 4.34 -30.63 -11.85
CA LYS A 228 3.55 -31.22 -12.93
C LYS A 228 2.06 -31.18 -12.65
N ASP A 229 1.69 -31.21 -11.38
CA ASP A 229 0.30 -31.24 -10.91
C ASP A 229 0.25 -30.81 -9.44
N ILE A 230 -0.90 -30.35 -8.97
CA ILE A 230 -1.15 -30.01 -7.56
C ILE A 230 -2.61 -30.34 -7.18
N ILE A 231 -2.80 -31.02 -6.06
CA ILE A 231 -4.12 -31.45 -5.59
C ILE A 231 -4.46 -30.74 -4.28
N GLU A 232 -5.60 -30.04 -4.21
CA GLU A 232 -6.05 -29.36 -2.99
C GLU A 232 -6.58 -30.34 -1.95
N LYS A 233 -5.92 -30.41 -0.79
CA LYS A 233 -6.38 -31.14 0.39
C LYS A 233 -6.81 -32.58 0.06
N PRO A 234 -5.95 -33.37 -0.59
CA PRO A 234 -6.27 -34.73 -0.96
C PRO A 234 -6.46 -35.61 0.28
N SER A 235 -7.13 -36.74 0.11
CA SER A 235 -7.00 -37.83 1.07
C SER A 235 -5.56 -38.38 1.10
N PRO A 236 -5.10 -38.98 2.21
CA PRO A 236 -3.78 -39.62 2.27
C PRO A 236 -3.51 -40.62 1.14
N GLU A 237 -4.55 -41.30 0.65
CA GLU A 237 -4.47 -42.29 -0.42
C GLU A 237 -4.35 -41.66 -1.81
N GLU A 238 -4.89 -40.45 -2.00
CA GLU A 238 -4.86 -39.71 -3.27
C GLU A 238 -3.68 -38.73 -3.37
N ALA A 239 -2.99 -38.47 -2.25
CA ALA A 239 -1.89 -37.53 -2.19
C ALA A 239 -0.72 -37.98 -3.09
N PRO A 240 -0.27 -37.16 -4.06
CA PRO A 240 0.78 -37.55 -4.99
C PRO A 240 2.19 -37.51 -4.36
N SER A 241 2.33 -36.87 -3.20
CA SER A 241 3.55 -36.78 -2.40
C SER A 241 3.21 -36.34 -0.97
N ASN A 242 4.23 -36.00 -0.18
CA ASN A 242 4.09 -35.29 1.09
C ASN A 242 4.61 -33.84 1.02
N ILE A 243 4.78 -33.29 -0.17
CA ILE A 243 5.28 -31.92 -0.38
C ILE A 243 4.10 -30.98 -0.58
N GLY A 244 3.84 -30.14 0.40
CA GLY A 244 2.71 -29.22 0.44
C GLY A 244 3.09 -27.79 0.06
N ALA A 245 2.22 -27.13 -0.71
CA ALA A 245 2.31 -25.71 -1.01
C ALA A 245 2.03 -24.88 0.26
N ILE A 246 2.94 -23.93 0.52
CA ILE A 246 2.87 -22.97 1.62
C ILE A 246 2.54 -21.60 1.03
N GLY A 247 1.83 -20.74 1.77
CA GLY A 247 1.18 -19.53 1.25
C GLY A 247 2.09 -18.38 0.81
N ARG A 248 3.13 -18.66 0.02
CA ARG A 248 3.95 -17.71 -0.71
C ARG A 248 4.03 -18.17 -2.16
N TYR A 249 3.68 -17.27 -3.05
CA TYR A 249 3.66 -17.52 -4.48
C TYR A 249 4.26 -16.32 -5.20
N ILE A 250 4.94 -16.58 -6.31
CA ILE A 250 5.21 -15.61 -7.37
C ILE A 250 4.45 -16.12 -8.59
N LEU A 251 3.44 -15.37 -9.01
CA LEU A 251 2.54 -15.72 -10.10
C LEU A 251 2.72 -14.74 -11.25
N THR A 252 2.33 -15.17 -12.45
CA THR A 252 2.28 -14.33 -13.64
C THR A 252 0.83 -14.04 -14.02
N PRO A 253 0.53 -12.98 -14.80
CA PRO A 253 -0.84 -12.55 -15.10
C PRO A 253 -1.73 -13.64 -15.72
N GLU A 254 -1.14 -14.61 -16.41
CA GLU A 254 -1.86 -15.74 -17.02
C GLU A 254 -2.69 -16.55 -16.01
N ILE A 255 -2.30 -16.53 -14.73
CA ILE A 255 -3.05 -17.21 -13.67
C ILE A 255 -4.49 -16.70 -13.56
N PHE A 256 -4.75 -15.42 -13.86
CA PHE A 256 -6.10 -14.88 -13.80
C PHE A 256 -7.02 -15.56 -14.81
N ASP A 257 -6.51 -15.83 -16.01
CA ASP A 257 -7.27 -16.52 -17.05
C ASP A 257 -7.44 -18.01 -16.76
N CYS A 258 -6.45 -18.64 -16.11
CA CYS A 258 -6.60 -19.99 -15.58
C CYS A 258 -7.73 -20.04 -14.54
N ILE A 259 -7.69 -19.18 -13.51
CA ILE A 259 -8.68 -19.17 -12.43
C ILE A 259 -10.10 -18.93 -12.97
N LYS A 260 -10.28 -18.04 -13.97
CA LYS A 260 -11.60 -17.78 -14.59
C LYS A 260 -12.19 -19.01 -15.29
N LYS A 261 -11.34 -19.91 -15.81
CA LYS A 261 -11.74 -21.13 -16.52
C LYS A 261 -11.90 -22.32 -15.59
N THR A 262 -11.27 -22.27 -14.42
CA THR A 262 -11.32 -23.33 -13.41
C THR A 262 -12.73 -23.44 -12.79
N PRO A 263 -13.34 -24.64 -12.81
CA PRO A 263 -14.62 -24.88 -12.14
C PRO A 263 -14.47 -24.81 -10.61
N LEU A 264 -15.59 -24.82 -9.89
CA LEU A 264 -15.55 -24.89 -8.42
C LEU A 264 -14.96 -26.23 -7.97
N GLY A 265 -13.98 -26.16 -7.08
CA GLY A 265 -13.24 -27.29 -6.55
C GLY A 265 -13.71 -27.69 -5.16
N ASN A 266 -12.75 -28.11 -4.33
CA ASN A 266 -12.99 -28.52 -2.96
C ASN A 266 -13.76 -27.44 -2.17
N GLY A 267 -14.78 -27.85 -1.42
CA GLY A 267 -15.63 -26.94 -0.64
C GLY A 267 -16.58 -26.07 -1.46
N ASN A 268 -16.76 -26.36 -2.76
CA ASN A 268 -17.54 -25.52 -3.69
C ASN A 268 -16.97 -24.08 -3.81
N GLU A 269 -15.64 -24.00 -3.76
CA GLU A 269 -14.85 -22.76 -3.81
C GLU A 269 -13.97 -22.71 -5.06
N THR A 270 -13.60 -21.51 -5.48
CA THR A 270 -12.57 -21.31 -6.52
C THR A 270 -11.19 -21.48 -5.88
N GLN A 271 -10.61 -22.67 -6.02
CA GLN A 271 -9.29 -22.98 -5.49
C GLN A 271 -8.19 -22.50 -6.44
N LEU A 272 -7.09 -21.99 -5.87
CA LEU A 272 -5.94 -21.56 -6.67
C LEU A 272 -5.17 -22.76 -7.24
N THR A 273 -5.08 -23.86 -6.49
CA THR A 273 -4.45 -25.13 -6.88
C THR A 273 -5.02 -25.66 -8.19
N ASP A 274 -6.34 -25.62 -8.35
CA ASP A 274 -7.05 -26.19 -9.50
C ASP A 274 -6.84 -25.34 -10.78
N ALA A 275 -6.18 -24.19 -10.65
CA ALA A 275 -5.79 -23.30 -11.74
C ALA A 275 -4.27 -23.36 -12.06
N ILE A 276 -3.49 -24.11 -11.29
CA ILE A 276 -2.03 -24.31 -11.44
C ILE A 276 -1.79 -25.64 -12.14
#